data_AF-A0A7U6KNB0-F1
#
_entry.id   AF-A0A7U6KNB0-F1
#
_cell.length_a   1.000
_cell.length_b   1.000
_cell.length_c   1.000
_cell.angle_alpha   90.00
_cell.angle_beta   90.00
_cell.angle_gamma   90.00
#
_symmetry.space_group_name_H-M   'P 1'
#
loop_
_entity.id
_entity.type
_entity.pdbx_description
1 polymer ?
#
loop_
_entity_poly.entity_id
_entity_poly.type
_entity_poly.pdbx_seq_one_letter_code
_entity_poly.pdbx_strand_id
1 'polypeptide(L)'
;MSGVAMQFDEQKYSTTYGKIGIKANHTLMENLNLFGDIHYQKQLSDNRKAVTASLNTLSNISFETPMVETDDDNVAMTLGVSRSFGLLNANAGVTHSQGDDDDSTILFIGLNGAF
;
A
#
# COMPACT_ATOMS: atom_id res chain seq x y z
N MET A 1 23.41 17.16 31.23
CA MET A 1 23.09 16.11 30.23
C MET A 1 22.16 16.75 29.22
N SER A 2 22.62 16.97 27.98
CA SER A 2 21.78 17.49 26.90
C SER A 2 21.18 16.28 26.19
N GLY A 3 19.89 16.02 26.43
CA GLY A 3 19.18 14.92 25.80
C GLY A 3 18.41 15.44 24.60
N VAL A 4 18.79 15.00 23.39
CA VAL A 4 18.07 15.29 22.13
C VAL A 4 16.90 14.30 21.94
N ALA A 5 16.49 13.61 23.00
CA ALA A 5 15.40 12.64 22.94
C ALA A 5 14.07 13.37 22.81
N MET A 6 13.30 13.02 21.79
CA MET A 6 11.96 13.57 21.52
C MET A 6 10.89 12.54 21.85
N GLN A 7 9.72 13.03 22.25
CA GLN A 7 8.50 12.26 22.39
C GLN A 7 7.48 12.77 21.36
N PHE A 8 6.93 11.85 20.60
CA PHE A 8 5.94 12.14 19.55
C PHE A 8 4.55 11.74 20.04
N ASP A 9 3.56 12.56 19.72
CA ASP A 9 2.17 12.23 19.97
C ASP A 9 1.69 11.16 18.98
N GLU A 10 0.71 10.36 19.40
CA GLU A 10 0.09 9.37 18.52
C GLU A 10 -0.58 10.06 17.34
N GLN A 11 -0.22 9.64 16.13
CA GLN A 11 -0.80 10.14 14.90
C GLN A 11 -1.81 9.14 14.35
N LYS A 12 -3.05 9.58 14.23
CA LYS A 12 -4.12 8.83 13.60
C LYS A 12 -4.69 9.63 12.45
N TYR A 13 -4.72 9.01 11.28
CA TYR A 13 -5.32 9.58 10.09
C TYR A 13 -6.08 8.49 9.32
N SER A 14 -6.86 8.94 8.35
CA SER A 14 -7.66 8.13 7.45
C SER A 14 -7.54 8.73 6.07
N THR A 15 -7.21 7.87 5.11
CA THR A 15 -7.15 8.23 3.69
C THR A 15 -8.16 7.39 2.94
N THR A 16 -8.89 7.99 2.00
CA THR A 16 -9.87 7.30 1.16
C THR A 16 -9.32 7.24 -0.26
N TYR A 17 -9.34 6.05 -0.84
CA TYR A 17 -8.88 5.81 -2.21
C TYR A 17 -10.03 5.36 -3.10
N GLY A 18 -10.10 5.91 -4.32
CA GLY A 18 -10.93 5.44 -5.40
C GLY A 18 -10.07 4.69 -6.41
N LYS A 19 -10.49 3.49 -6.83
CA LYS A 19 -9.73 2.66 -7.79
C LYS A 19 -10.59 2.30 -8.99
N ILE A 20 -10.03 2.48 -10.18
CA ILE A 20 -10.62 2.05 -11.45
C ILE A 20 -9.58 1.31 -12.27
N GLY A 21 -9.98 0.22 -12.93
CA GLY A 21 -9.04 -0.56 -13.72
C GLY A 21 -9.69 -1.68 -14.51
N ILE A 22 -8.87 -2.33 -15.32
CA ILE A 22 -9.25 -3.45 -16.17
C ILE A 22 -8.48 -4.68 -15.69
N LYS A 23 -9.20 -5.79 -15.54
CA LYS A 23 -8.62 -7.09 -15.20
C LYS A 23 -8.84 -8.07 -16.33
N ALA A 24 -7.84 -8.90 -16.60
CA ALA A 24 -7.91 -9.98 -17.57
C ALA A 24 -7.44 -11.29 -16.92
N ASN A 25 -8.08 -12.39 -17.31
CA ASN A 25 -7.72 -13.73 -16.91
C ASN A 25 -7.85 -14.66 -18.12
N HIS A 26 -6.85 -15.52 -18.32
CA HIS A 26 -6.76 -16.43 -19.43
C HIS A 26 -6.25 -17.79 -18.98
N THR A 27 -6.99 -18.85 -19.30
CA THR A 27 -6.58 -20.22 -19.04
C THR A 27 -5.57 -20.66 -20.10
N LEU A 28 -4.32 -20.91 -19.69
CA LEU A 28 -3.24 -21.34 -20.57
C LEU A 28 -3.29 -22.85 -20.83
N MET A 29 -3.58 -23.63 -19.78
CA MET A 29 -3.66 -25.09 -19.81
C MET A 29 -4.68 -25.56 -18.77
N GLU A 30 -5.04 -26.84 -18.79
CA GLU A 30 -5.81 -27.42 -17.67
C GLU A 30 -5.12 -27.07 -16.36
N ASN A 31 -5.89 -26.52 -15.43
CA ASN A 31 -5.47 -26.06 -14.11
C ASN A 31 -4.45 -24.91 -14.05
N LEU A 32 -4.04 -24.28 -15.16
CA LEU A 32 -3.12 -23.12 -15.15
C LEU A 32 -3.75 -21.87 -15.79
N ASN A 33 -3.83 -20.78 -15.04
CA ASN A 33 -4.34 -19.50 -15.51
C ASN A 33 -3.26 -18.41 -15.41
N LEU A 34 -3.22 -17.53 -16.41
CA LEU A 34 -2.53 -16.25 -16.38
C LEU A 34 -3.56 -15.17 -16.05
N PHE A 35 -3.24 -14.31 -15.08
CA PHE A 35 -4.08 -13.17 -14.74
C PHE A 35 -3.26 -11.89 -14.65
N GLY A 36 -3.91 -10.78 -14.88
CA GLY A 36 -3.30 -9.47 -14.70
C GLY A 36 -4.33 -8.37 -14.65
N ASP A 37 -3.89 -7.21 -14.20
CA ASP A 37 -4.69 -6.00 -14.21
C ASP A 37 -3.84 -4.76 -14.39
N ILE A 38 -4.46 -3.71 -14.93
CA ILE A 38 -3.93 -2.35 -14.90
C ILE A 38 -5.01 -1.49 -14.25
N HIS A 39 -4.62 -0.67 -13.29
CA HIS A 39 -5.53 0.21 -12.59
C HIS A 39 -4.88 1.55 -12.25
N TYR A 40 -5.72 2.56 -12.14
CA TYR A 40 -5.39 3.84 -11.55
C TYR A 40 -6.10 3.94 -10.20
N GLN A 41 -5.38 4.43 -9.20
CA GLN A 41 -5.86 4.72 -7.87
C GLN A 41 -5.71 6.20 -7.60
N LYS A 42 -6.80 6.84 -7.17
CA LYS A 42 -6.84 8.24 -6.78
C LYS A 42 -7.08 8.38 -5.29
N GLN A 43 -6.32 9.23 -4.62
CA GLN A 43 -6.60 9.70 -3.28
C GLN A 43 -7.75 10.72 -3.31
N LEU A 44 -8.88 10.35 -2.70
CA LEU A 44 -10.10 11.16 -2.70
C LEU A 44 -10.20 12.08 -1.47
N SER A 45 -9.61 11.66 -0.36
CA SER A 45 -9.56 12.45 0.87
C SER A 45 -8.36 12.06 1.70
N ASP A 46 -7.70 13.05 2.30
CA ASP A 46 -6.73 12.86 3.38
C ASP A 46 -7.10 13.73 4.57
N ASN A 47 -6.86 13.22 5.78
CA ASN A 47 -6.96 14.02 6.99
C ASN A 47 -5.70 13.93 7.86
N ARG A 48 -4.57 13.53 7.27
CA ARG A 48 -3.24 13.65 7.91
C ARG A 48 -3.08 15.06 8.50
N LYS A 49 -2.41 15.13 9.64
CA LYS A 49 -2.12 16.39 10.35
C LYS A 49 -0.62 16.49 10.58
N ALA A 50 -0.16 17.70 10.88
CA ALA A 50 1.20 17.93 11.36
C ALA A 50 1.54 17.02 12.54
N VAL A 51 2.79 16.55 12.59
CA VAL A 51 3.29 15.76 13.72
C VAL A 51 3.54 16.68 14.89
N THR A 52 2.95 16.37 16.04
CA THR A 52 3.27 17.04 17.30
C THR A 52 4.36 16.28 18.04
N ALA A 53 5.40 16.99 18.46
CA ALA A 53 6.50 16.43 19.24
C ALA A 53 6.90 17.36 20.38
N SER A 54 7.49 16.79 21.43
CA SER A 54 8.10 17.52 22.55
C SER A 54 9.50 16.98 22.83
N LEU A 55 10.37 17.82 23.41
CA LEU A 55 11.68 17.36 23.87
C LEU A 55 11.53 16.74 25.25
N ASN A 56 12.08 15.55 25.50
CA ASN A 56 11.91 14.85 26.78
C ASN A 56 12.42 15.67 27.98
N THR A 57 13.39 16.56 27.76
CA THR A 57 13.93 17.46 28.78
C THR A 57 13.11 18.74 28.95
N LEU A 58 12.16 19.03 28.05
CA LEU A 58 11.26 20.18 28.03
C LEU A 58 9.84 19.72 27.66
N SER A 59 9.30 18.77 28.43
CA SER A 59 8.02 18.11 28.14
C SER A 59 6.81 19.05 28.18
N ASN A 60 6.99 20.30 28.63
CA ASN A 60 5.98 21.36 28.64
C ASN A 60 5.98 22.21 27.36
N ILE A 61 6.89 21.95 26.41
CA ILE A 61 6.97 22.65 25.13
C ILE A 61 6.79 21.63 24.01
N SER A 62 5.69 21.73 23.29
CA SER A 62 5.46 20.99 22.05
C SER A 62 5.67 21.88 20.83
N PHE A 63 6.02 21.24 19.72
CA PHE A 63 6.13 21.86 18.41
C PHE A 63 5.48 20.97 17.35
N GLU A 64 4.94 21.61 16.33
CA GLU A 64 4.33 20.95 15.17
C GLU A 64 5.32 20.96 14.00
N THR A 65 5.47 19.83 13.32
CA THR A 65 6.25 19.77 12.08
C THR A 65 5.45 20.37 10.92
N PRO A 66 6.11 20.86 9.85
CA PRO A 66 5.41 21.12 8.60
C PRO A 66 4.64 19.88 8.15
N MET A 67 3.40 20.07 7.70
CA MET A 67 2.60 19.01 7.10
C MET A 67 3.06 18.80 5.65
N VAL A 68 3.37 17.56 5.28
CA VAL A 68 3.59 17.19 3.89
C VAL A 68 2.22 16.89 3.29
N GLU A 69 1.80 17.66 2.29
CA GLU A 69 0.72 17.24 1.40
C GLU A 69 1.27 16.13 0.52
N THR A 70 0.77 14.92 0.69
CA THR A 70 1.14 13.75 -0.09
C THR A 70 0.05 13.50 -1.12
N ASP A 71 0.42 13.46 -2.41
CA ASP A 71 -0.46 12.97 -3.47
C ASP A 71 -0.12 11.50 -3.73
N ASP A 72 -0.86 10.59 -3.08
CA ASP A 72 -0.63 9.14 -3.22
C ASP A 72 -1.36 8.55 -4.45
N ASP A 73 -1.74 9.37 -5.43
CA ASP A 73 -2.26 8.91 -6.71
C ASP A 73 -1.23 7.97 -7.37
N ASN A 74 -1.69 6.85 -7.92
CA ASN A 74 -0.79 5.91 -8.60
C ASN A 74 -1.45 5.15 -9.74
N VAL A 75 -0.61 4.73 -10.68
CA VAL A 75 -0.93 3.73 -11.70
C VAL A 75 -0.21 2.43 -11.34
N ALA A 76 -0.92 1.32 -11.35
CA ALA A 76 -0.35 0.03 -11.01
C ALA A 76 -0.76 -1.07 -11.97
N MET A 77 0.16 -2.00 -12.17
CA MET A 77 0.00 -3.18 -13.00
C MET A 77 0.34 -4.43 -12.20
N THR A 78 -0.51 -5.45 -12.31
CA THR A 78 -0.24 -6.79 -11.78
C THR A 78 -0.14 -7.80 -12.92
N LEU A 79 0.81 -8.71 -12.81
CA LEU A 79 0.87 -9.93 -13.61
C LEU A 79 1.13 -11.12 -12.71
N GLY A 80 0.35 -12.18 -12.86
CA GLY A 80 0.47 -13.38 -12.05
C GLY A 80 -0.04 -14.64 -12.73
N VAL A 81 0.31 -15.77 -12.14
CA VAL A 81 -0.14 -17.10 -12.54
C VAL A 81 -0.86 -17.75 -11.37
N SER A 82 -1.91 -18.50 -11.67
CA SER A 82 -2.56 -19.38 -10.69
C SER A 82 -2.63 -20.80 -11.20
N ARG A 83 -2.35 -21.76 -10.32
CA ARG A 83 -2.44 -23.19 -10.61
C ARG A 83 -3.32 -23.91 -9.61
N SER A 84 -4.27 -24.70 -10.11
CA SER A 84 -5.16 -25.50 -9.28
C SER A 84 -4.64 -26.93 -9.09
N PHE A 85 -4.71 -27.43 -7.87
CA PHE A 85 -4.36 -28.79 -7.45
C PHE A 85 -5.54 -29.38 -6.68
N GLY A 86 -6.58 -29.83 -7.40
CA GLY A 86 -7.82 -30.29 -6.78
C GLY A 86 -8.57 -29.16 -6.07
N LEU A 87 -8.72 -29.27 -4.74
CA LEU A 87 -9.37 -28.26 -3.89
C LEU A 87 -8.45 -27.09 -3.50
N LEU A 88 -7.16 -27.17 -3.85
CA LEU A 88 -6.17 -26.15 -3.56
C LEU A 88 -5.89 -25.30 -4.81
N ASN A 89 -5.64 -24.02 -4.62
CA ASN A 89 -5.14 -23.12 -5.65
C ASN A 89 -3.90 -22.40 -5.12
N ALA A 90 -2.85 -22.38 -5.96
CA ALA A 90 -1.62 -21.66 -5.70
C ALA A 90 -1.54 -20.47 -6.66
N ASN A 91 -1.14 -19.33 -6.15
CA ASN A 91 -0.96 -18.11 -6.93
C ASN A 91 0.42 -17.51 -6.67
N ALA A 92 1.00 -16.92 -7.70
CA ALA A 92 2.22 -16.14 -7.61
C ALA A 92 2.16 -15.00 -8.62
N GLY A 93 2.73 -13.85 -8.28
CA GLY A 93 2.75 -12.72 -9.19
C GLY A 93 3.55 -11.55 -8.68
N VAL A 94 3.57 -10.51 -9.51
CA VAL A 94 4.21 -9.23 -9.24
C VAL A 94 3.21 -8.12 -9.50
N THR A 95 3.18 -7.14 -8.60
CA THR A 95 2.50 -5.86 -8.80
C THR A 95 3.56 -4.77 -8.77
N HIS A 96 3.53 -3.90 -9.77
CA HIS A 96 4.33 -2.68 -9.79
C HIS A 96 3.37 -1.48 -9.78
N SER A 97 3.63 -0.49 -8.94
CA SER A 97 2.88 0.76 -8.88
C SER A 97 3.83 1.94 -8.97
N GLN A 98 3.43 2.95 -9.72
CA GLN A 98 4.13 4.21 -9.87
C GLN A 98 3.20 5.33 -9.42
N GLY A 99 3.63 6.07 -8.41
CA GLY A 99 3.00 7.31 -7.96
C GLY A 99 3.90 8.50 -8.24
N ASP A 100 3.44 9.69 -7.85
CA ASP A 100 4.20 10.94 -8.07
C ASP A 100 5.41 11.04 -7.14
N ASP A 101 5.26 10.58 -5.89
CA ASP A 101 6.31 10.65 -4.87
C ASP A 101 7.05 9.31 -4.66
N ASP A 102 6.37 8.17 -4.89
CA ASP A 102 6.89 6.84 -4.58
C ASP A 102 6.53 5.78 -5.64
N ASP A 103 7.50 4.91 -5.92
CA ASP A 103 7.33 3.68 -6.70
C ASP A 103 7.35 2.46 -5.76
N SER A 104 6.54 1.43 -6.05
CA SER A 104 6.54 0.18 -5.30
C SER A 104 6.50 -1.04 -6.20
N THR A 105 7.22 -2.09 -5.80
CA THR A 105 7.18 -3.41 -6.44
C THR A 105 6.94 -4.47 -5.39
N ILE A 106 5.83 -5.19 -5.52
CA ILE A 106 5.38 -6.21 -4.58
C ILE A 106 5.39 -7.56 -5.29
N LEU A 107 6.15 -8.51 -4.73
CA LEU A 107 6.07 -9.92 -5.11
C LEU A 107 5.12 -10.62 -4.12
N PHE A 108 4.22 -11.44 -4.63
CA PHE A 108 3.31 -12.22 -3.79
C PHE A 108 3.27 -13.68 -4.21
N ILE A 109 3.06 -14.54 -3.21
CA ILE A 109 2.80 -15.97 -3.36
C ILE A 109 1.68 -16.30 -2.35
N GLY A 110 0.68 -17.06 -2.77
CA GLY A 110 -0.45 -17.41 -1.94
C GLY A 110 -0.96 -18.82 -2.22
N LEU A 111 -1.61 -19.39 -1.20
CA LEU A 111 -2.29 -20.68 -1.26
C LEU A 111 -3.68 -20.49 -0.66
N ASN A 112 -4.71 -20.91 -1.39
CA ASN A 112 -6.09 -20.90 -0.92
C ASN A 112 -6.75 -22.25 -1.19
N GLY A 113 -7.62 -22.69 -0.29
CA GLY A 113 -8.35 -23.94 -0.41
C GLY A 113 -9.85 -23.75 -0.16
N ALA A 114 -10.66 -24.54 -0.85
CA ALA A 114 -12.08 -24.71 -0.53
C ALA A 114 -12.24 -26.06 0.19
N PHE A 115 -12.38 -26.02 1.50
CA PHE A 115 -12.59 -27.17 2.38
C PHE A 115 -14.00 -27.12 2.99
#